data_AF-A0A842PFI9-F1
#
_entry.id   AF-A0A842PFI9-F1
#
_cell.length_a   1.000
_cell.length_b   1.000
_cell.length_c   1.000
_cell.angle_alpha   90.00
_cell.angle_beta   90.00
_cell.angle_gamma   90.00
#
_symmetry.space_group_name_H-M   'P 1'
#
loop_
_entity.id
_entity.type
_entity.pdbx_description
1 polymer ?
#
loop_
_entity_poly.entity_id
_entity_poly.type
_entity_poly.pdbx_seq_one_letter_code
_entity_poly.pdbx_strand_id
1 'polypeptide(L)'
;MSDDLPVFIRALRGNASDKNHFREIVKEYGASLRGMWGEDKIWVWDSAVYSGKNIGEISESYKWVTRVPETLSEAKEVLENAGKEVAGSTGEGKRDDT
;
A
#
# COMPACT_ATOMS: atom_id res chain seq x y z
N MET A 1 -12.49 11.96 24.31
CA MET A 1 -11.04 11.67 24.21
C MET A 1 -10.62 12.28 22.89
N SER A 2 -9.64 13.17 22.87
CA SER A 2 -9.20 13.79 21.62
C SER A 2 -8.52 12.72 20.76
N ASP A 3 -9.07 12.48 19.57
CA ASP A 3 -8.48 11.62 18.54
C ASP A 3 -7.27 12.33 17.90
N ASP A 4 -6.28 12.67 18.72
CA ASP A 4 -5.06 13.33 18.24
C ASP A 4 -4.26 12.33 17.40
N LEU A 5 -3.92 12.72 16.17
CA LEU A 5 -3.10 11.89 15.29
C LEU A 5 -1.68 11.82 15.88
N PRO A 6 -1.18 10.64 16.27
CA PRO A 6 0.17 10.47 16.75
C PRO A 6 1.16 10.87 15.64
N VAL A 7 2.00 11.84 15.98
CA VAL A 7 3.04 12.35 15.10
C VAL A 7 4.25 11.42 15.21
N PHE A 8 4.48 10.63 14.17
CA PHE A 8 5.67 9.78 14.05
C PHE A 8 6.77 10.52 13.28
N ILE A 9 7.85 10.89 13.97
CA ILE A 9 9.03 11.51 13.33
C ILE A 9 10.13 10.48 13.23
N ARG A 10 10.39 9.98 12.02
CA ARG A 10 11.56 9.14 11.73
C ARG A 10 12.28 9.70 10.50
N ALA A 11 13.46 10.30 10.73
CA ALA A 11 14.30 10.80 9.65
C ALA A 11 14.99 9.62 8.94
N LEU A 12 14.40 9.12 7.86
CA LEU A 12 14.98 8.03 7.07
C LEU A 12 15.74 8.56 5.86
N ARG A 13 16.95 8.04 5.63
CA ARG A 13 17.72 8.29 4.40
C ARG A 13 17.05 7.54 3.25
N GLY A 14 16.62 8.30 2.24
CA GLY A 14 15.84 7.83 1.11
C GLY A 14 16.44 6.61 0.39
N ASN A 15 15.54 5.72 -0.05
CA ASN A 15 15.73 4.55 -0.90
C ASN A 15 16.34 3.27 -0.29
N ALA A 16 17.34 3.33 0.59
CA ALA A 16 17.94 2.10 1.14
C ALA A 16 17.28 1.63 2.45
N SER A 17 16.59 2.54 3.14
CA SER A 17 16.04 2.34 4.49
C SER A 17 14.67 1.63 4.49
N ASP A 18 13.82 1.91 3.49
CA ASP A 18 12.39 1.56 3.52
C ASP A 18 12.09 0.05 3.60
N LYS A 19 12.92 -0.80 2.98
CA LYS A 19 12.68 -2.26 2.97
C LYS A 19 12.94 -2.94 4.32
N ASN A 20 13.82 -2.37 5.14
CA ASN A 20 14.24 -2.98 6.41
C ASN A 20 13.67 -2.26 7.64
N HIS A 21 13.42 -0.96 7.54
CA HIS A 21 12.95 -0.15 8.66
C HIS A 21 11.46 -0.33 8.95
N PHE A 22 10.71 -0.81 7.96
CA PHE A 22 9.29 -1.13 8.09
C PHE A 22 8.96 -2.01 9.31
N ARG A 23 9.70 -3.12 9.50
CA ARG A 23 9.46 -4.05 10.60
C ARG A 23 9.66 -3.38 11.97
N GLU A 24 10.61 -2.46 12.03
CA GLU A 24 10.88 -1.68 13.23
C GLU A 24 9.75 -0.70 13.50
N ILE A 25 9.20 -0.03 12.48
CA ILE A 25 8.02 0.86 12.64
C ILE A 25 6.82 0.07 13.19
N VAL A 26 6.55 -1.11 12.64
CA VAL A 26 5.43 -1.95 13.09
C VAL A 26 5.64 -2.46 14.52
N LYS A 27 6.87 -2.84 14.89
CA LYS A 27 7.20 -3.26 16.25
C LYS A 27 7.15 -2.11 17.25
N GLU A 28 7.69 -0.96 16.88
CA GLU A 28 7.86 0.21 17.74
C GLU A 28 6.52 0.95 17.95
N TYR A 29 5.72 1.09 16.89
CA TYR A 29 4.49 1.88 16.94
C TYR A 29 3.23 1.03 16.89
N GLY A 30 3.27 -0.18 16.36
CA GLY A 30 2.04 -0.94 16.14
C GLY A 30 1.31 -1.34 17.42
N ALA A 31 2.04 -1.61 18.51
CA ALA A 31 1.43 -1.85 19.82
C ALA A 31 0.75 -0.60 20.38
N SER A 32 1.42 0.55 20.31
CA SER A 32 0.89 1.85 20.75
C SER A 32 -0.35 2.24 19.95
N LEU A 33 -0.31 2.07 18.62
CA LEU A 33 -1.44 2.37 17.74
C LEU A 33 -2.63 1.46 18.01
N ARG A 34 -2.39 0.17 18.26
CA ARG A 34 -3.43 -0.77 18.66
C ARG A 34 -4.06 -0.38 20.00
N GLY A 35 -3.24 0.03 20.97
CA GLY A 35 -3.73 0.49 22.27
C GLY A 35 -4.61 1.74 22.17
N MET A 36 -4.26 2.68 21.28
CA MET A 36 -5.01 3.93 21.10
C MET A 36 -6.27 3.78 20.24
N TRP A 37 -6.20 2.99 19.17
CA TRP A 37 -7.24 2.97 18.13
C TRP A 37 -7.91 1.61 17.92
N GLY A 38 -7.53 0.59 18.69
CA GLY A 38 -8.09 -0.76 18.63
C GLY A 38 -7.53 -1.62 17.49
N GLU A 39 -7.93 -2.88 17.47
CA GLU A 39 -7.42 -3.92 16.56
C GLU A 39 -8.04 -3.88 15.15
N ASP A 40 -9.13 -3.14 14.97
CA ASP A 40 -9.87 -3.07 13.70
C ASP A 40 -9.32 -2.06 12.70
N LYS A 41 -8.08 -1.61 12.90
CA LYS A 41 -7.40 -0.70 11.98
C LYS A 41 -6.63 -1.48 10.91
N ILE A 42 -6.74 -1.00 9.68
CA ILE A 42 -6.07 -1.55 8.51
C ILE A 42 -4.88 -0.66 8.19
N TRP A 43 -3.70 -1.27 8.08
CA TRP A 43 -2.50 -0.57 7.65
C TRP A 43 -2.42 -0.51 6.13
N VAL A 44 -2.08 0.64 5.57
CA VAL A 44 -1.93 0.83 4.12
C VAL A 44 -0.48 1.12 3.80
N TRP A 45 0.11 0.34 2.89
CA TRP A 45 1.51 0.43 2.52
C TRP A 45 1.71 0.53 1.01
N ASP A 46 2.83 1.11 0.60
CA ASP A 46 3.27 1.04 -0.79
C ASP A 46 3.86 -0.34 -1.13
N SER A 47 4.30 -0.51 -2.38
CA SER A 47 4.83 -1.76 -2.89
C SER A 47 6.21 -2.15 -2.35
N ALA A 48 6.96 -1.26 -1.69
CA ALA A 48 8.26 -1.62 -1.14
C ALA A 48 8.14 -2.66 -0.01
N VAL A 49 6.97 -2.73 0.64
CA VAL A 49 6.65 -3.70 1.69
C VAL A 49 6.41 -5.11 1.13
N TYR A 50 6.05 -5.25 -0.15
CA TYR A 50 5.66 -6.52 -0.76
C TYR A 50 6.87 -7.46 -0.99
N SER A 51 7.25 -8.17 0.07
CA SER A 51 8.23 -9.26 0.04
C SER A 51 7.75 -10.37 0.97
N GLY A 52 8.10 -11.63 0.66
CA GLY A 52 7.65 -12.78 1.45
C GLY A 52 8.01 -12.67 2.93
N LYS A 53 9.22 -12.18 3.24
CA LYS A 53 9.66 -11.92 4.62
C LYS A 53 8.77 -10.90 5.33
N ASN A 54 8.57 -9.73 4.72
CA ASN A 54 7.78 -8.68 5.34
C ASN A 54 6.32 -9.14 5.49
N ILE A 55 5.70 -9.67 4.44
CA ILE A 55 4.30 -10.13 4.48
C ILE A 55 4.10 -11.18 5.57
N GLY A 56 5.00 -12.15 5.69
CA GLY A 56 4.93 -13.18 6.74
C GLY A 56 4.90 -12.56 8.14
N GLU A 57 5.83 -11.66 8.44
CA GLU A 57 5.94 -11.07 9.78
C GLU A 57 4.76 -10.15 10.16
N ILE A 58 4.13 -9.48 9.19
CA ILE A 58 3.05 -8.51 9.48
C ILE A 58 1.70 -9.20 9.62
N SER A 59 1.47 -10.21 8.77
CA SER A 59 0.18 -10.89 8.67
C SER A 59 -0.20 -11.64 9.95
N GLU A 60 0.78 -11.98 10.78
CA GLU A 60 0.54 -12.56 12.11
C GLU A 60 -0.10 -11.57 13.08
N SER A 61 0.17 -10.27 12.91
CA SER A 61 -0.15 -9.27 13.92
C SER A 61 -1.17 -8.24 13.46
N TYR A 62 -1.25 -7.87 12.19
CA TYR A 62 -2.04 -6.71 11.74
C TYR A 62 -2.84 -6.98 10.47
N LYS A 63 -4.00 -6.32 10.34
CA LYS A 63 -4.74 -6.23 9.07
C LYS A 63 -4.05 -5.20 8.17
N TRP A 64 -3.84 -5.52 6.89
CA TRP A 64 -3.09 -4.64 5.98
C TRP A 64 -3.57 -4.71 4.53
N VAL A 65 -3.23 -3.67 3.77
CA VAL A 65 -3.32 -3.56 2.31
C VAL A 65 -1.99 -3.00 1.80
N THR A 66 -1.43 -3.59 0.75
CA THR A 66 -0.25 -3.06 0.04
C THR A 66 -0.45 -3.15 -1.47
N ARG A 67 0.21 -2.26 -2.22
CA ARG A 67 0.32 -2.38 -3.67
C ARG A 67 1.25 -3.54 -4.02
N VAL A 68 0.91 -4.30 -5.05
CA VAL A 68 1.84 -5.25 -5.66
C VAL A 68 2.91 -4.46 -6.45
N PRO A 69 4.21 -4.79 -6.37
CA PRO A 69 5.24 -4.11 -7.13
C PRO A 69 5.05 -4.33 -8.63
N GLU A 70 5.02 -3.23 -9.37
CA GLU A 70 4.96 -3.23 -10.84
C GLU A 70 6.23 -3.82 -11.48
N THR A 71 7.25 -4.16 -10.67
CA THR A 71 8.42 -4.91 -11.14
C THR A 71 8.13 -6.39 -11.37
N LEU A 72 7.06 -6.95 -10.78
CA LEU A 72 6.66 -8.34 -10.97
C LEU A 72 6.01 -8.54 -12.34
N SER A 73 6.34 -9.63 -13.01
CA SER A 73 5.84 -9.99 -14.35
C SER A 73 4.30 -9.99 -14.42
N GLU A 74 3.68 -10.61 -13.43
CA GLU A 74 2.23 -10.78 -13.32
C GLU A 74 1.54 -9.44 -13.11
N ALA A 75 2.14 -8.56 -12.31
CA ALA A 75 1.62 -7.22 -12.08
C ALA A 75 1.67 -6.38 -13.38
N LYS A 76 2.76 -6.50 -14.15
CA LYS A 76 2.88 -5.83 -15.46
C LYS A 76 1.83 -6.34 -16.45
N GLU A 77 1.67 -7.65 -16.55
CA GLU A 77 0.69 -8.26 -17.46
C GLU A 77 -0.73 -7.77 -17.17
N VAL A 78 -1.12 -7.73 -15.89
CA VAL A 78 -2.44 -7.21 -15.48
C VAL A 78 -2.60 -5.74 -15.86
N LEU A 79 -1.58 -4.90 -15.66
CA LEU A 79 -1.63 -3.48 -16.01
C LEU A 79 -1.72 -3.27 -17.53
N GLU A 80 -0.97 -4.04 -18.31
CA GLU A 80 -1.02 -4.00 -19.78
C GLU A 80 -2.39 -4.43 -20.31
N ASN A 81 -3.02 -5.43 -19.68
CA ASN A 81 -4.34 -5.90 -20.08
C ASN A 81 -5.45 -4.94 -19.64
N ALA A 82 -5.36 -4.36 -18.44
CA ALA A 82 -6.28 -3.32 -17.99
C ALA A 82 -6.24 -2.08 -18.90
N GLY A 83 -5.06 -1.70 -19.39
CA GLY A 83 -4.91 -0.62 -20.37
C GLY A 83 -5.60 -0.89 -21.71
N LYS A 84 -5.70 -2.16 -22.13
CA LYS A 84 -6.36 -2.56 -23.39
C LYS A 84 -7.88 -2.52 -23.29
N GLU A 85 -8.46 -2.80 -22.12
CA GLU A 85 -9.92 -2.74 -21.92
C GLU A 85 -10.46 -1.31 -21.94
N VAL A 86 -9.72 -0.34 -21.38
CA VAL A 86 -10.12 1.08 -21.40
C VAL A 86 -10.12 1.64 -22.83
N ALA A 87 -9.15 1.25 -23.66
CA ALA A 87 -9.03 1.70 -25.04
C ALA A 87 -10.13 1.16 -25.97
N GLY A 88 -10.79 0.05 -25.61
CA GLY A 88 -11.91 -0.52 -26.39
C GLY A 88 -13.27 0.13 -26.15
N SER A 89 -13.39 1.05 -25.17
CA SER A 89 -14.66 1.65 -24.77
C SER A 89 -14.90 3.10 -25.24
N THR A 90 -13.90 3.73 -25.87
CA THR A 90 -14.08 5.06 -26.48
C THR A 90 -14.76 4.88 -27.84
N GLY A 91 -16.05 4.56 -27.82
CA GLY A 91 -16.91 4.71 -28.99
C GLY A 91 -16.88 6.17 -29.43
N GLU A 92 -16.46 6.39 -30.66
CA GLU A 92 -16.48 7.70 -31.31
C GLU A 92 -17.90 8.29 -31.22
N GLY A 93 -18.08 9.24 -30.31
CA GLY A 93 -19.27 10.08 -30.27
C GLY A 93 -19.30 10.91 -31.54
N LYS A 94 -19.96 10.40 -32.58
CA LYS A 94 -20.33 11.17 -33.76
C LYS A 94 -21.23 12.30 -33.25
N ARG A 95 -20.72 13.52 -33.34
CA ARG A 95 -21.54 14.72 -33.14
C ARG A 95 -22.50 14.74 -34.32
N ASP A 96 -23.77 14.54 -34.04
CA ASP A 96 -24.84 14.80 -34.99
C ASP A 96 -25.18 16.28 -34.89
N ASP A 97 -24.63 17.06 -35.82
CA ASP A 97 -25.00 18.45 -36.08
C ASP A 97 -26.39 18.48 -36.74
N THR A 98 -27.40 18.82 -35.96
CA THR A 98 -28.70 19.34 -36.43
C THR A 98 -29.10 20.56 -35.63
#